data_AF-A0A7X7P749-F1
#
_entry.id   AF-A0A7X7P749-F1
#
_cell.length_a   1.000
_cell.length_b   1.000
_cell.length_c   1.000
_cell.angle_alpha   90.00
_cell.angle_beta   90.00
_cell.angle_gamma   90.00
#
_symmetry.space_group_name_H-M   'P 1'
#
loop_
_entity.id
_entity.type
_entity.pdbx_description
1 polymer ?
#
loop_
_entity_poly.entity_id
_entity_poly.type
_entity_poly.pdbx_seq_one_letter_code
_entity_poly.pdbx_strand_id
1 'polypeptide(L)'
;MKTLFQMKTQTKKTNRYWWVSIFCICFFLISCEKLSPVVSEDFINAYIELRATSLELGDVDPNARIQRTKILKKYNFTTESFNQESERIRSKPELWLLFQQKVVDTLDSLPLNTPSENKK
;
A
#
# COMPACT_ATOMS: atom_id res chain seq x y z
N MET A 1 -68.38 14.99 49.41
CA MET A 1 -68.58 15.09 47.94
C MET A 1 -67.35 15.75 47.33
N LYS A 2 -66.65 15.00 46.45
CA LYS A 2 -65.72 15.42 45.39
C LYS A 2 -64.47 16.25 45.76
N THR A 3 -63.38 15.51 45.90
CA THR A 3 -61.98 15.90 45.64
C THR A 3 -61.78 16.40 44.20
N LEU A 4 -61.05 17.50 44.02
CA LEU A 4 -60.50 17.91 42.71
C LEU A 4 -59.01 18.18 42.86
N PHE A 5 -58.22 17.13 42.65
CA PHE A 5 -56.76 17.16 42.58
C PHE A 5 -56.38 17.60 41.15
N GLN A 6 -55.90 18.83 41.00
CA GLN A 6 -55.44 19.38 39.72
C GLN A 6 -54.03 18.84 39.42
N MET A 7 -53.95 17.87 38.52
CA MET A 7 -52.70 17.26 38.08
C MET A 7 -52.06 18.12 36.98
N LYS A 8 -50.97 18.82 37.32
CA LYS A 8 -50.20 19.67 36.39
C LYS A 8 -49.29 18.79 35.52
N THR A 9 -49.64 18.60 34.26
CA THR A 9 -48.81 17.87 33.28
C THR A 9 -47.61 18.70 32.86
N GLN A 10 -46.41 18.25 33.23
CA GLN A 10 -45.13 18.83 32.78
C GLN A 10 -44.82 18.37 31.35
N THR A 11 -44.99 19.26 30.38
CA THR A 11 -44.56 19.07 28.99
C THR A 11 -43.03 19.25 28.89
N LYS A 12 -42.31 18.15 28.67
CA LYS A 12 -40.86 18.17 28.38
C LYS A 12 -40.61 18.81 27.02
N LYS A 13 -40.03 20.01 27.02
CA LYS A 13 -39.64 20.77 25.83
C LYS A 13 -38.41 20.11 25.20
N THR A 14 -38.61 19.21 24.24
CA THR A 14 -37.54 18.56 23.50
C THR A 14 -36.80 19.57 22.64
N ASN A 15 -35.51 19.77 22.96
CA ASN A 15 -34.66 20.80 22.40
C ASN A 15 -34.22 20.41 20.97
N ARG A 16 -34.81 21.09 19.97
CA ARG A 16 -34.69 20.82 18.52
C ARG A 16 -33.24 20.90 17.98
N TYR A 17 -32.30 21.42 18.77
CA TYR A 17 -30.89 21.60 18.43
C TYR A 17 -30.00 20.37 18.72
N TRP A 18 -30.52 19.37 19.43
CA TRP A 18 -29.74 18.16 19.76
C TRP A 18 -29.45 17.29 18.52
N TRP A 19 -30.42 17.21 17.60
CA TRP A 19 -30.29 16.41 16.37
C TRP A 19 -29.34 17.03 15.34
N VAL A 20 -29.25 18.37 15.31
CA VAL A 20 -28.37 19.09 14.36
C VAL A 20 -26.90 18.97 14.78
N SER A 21 -26.62 18.96 16.09
CA SER A 21 -25.24 18.79 16.59
C SER A 21 -24.67 17.40 16.35
N ILE A 22 -25.49 16.35 16.46
CA ILE A 22 -25.06 14.98 16.20
C ILE A 22 -24.71 14.78 14.71
N PHE A 23 -25.47 15.40 13.80
CA PHE A 23 -25.24 15.26 12.36
C PHE A 23 -23.92 15.92 11.90
N CYS A 24 -23.51 17.05 12.51
CA CYS A 24 -22.22 17.69 12.20
C CYS A 24 -21.00 16.90 12.72
N ILE A 25 -21.13 16.18 13.83
CA ILE A 25 -20.02 15.38 14.39
C ILE A 25 -19.73 14.15 13.50
N CYS A 26 -20.76 13.55 12.90
CA CYS A 26 -20.58 12.40 12.01
C CYS A 26 -19.87 12.74 10.69
N PHE A 27 -20.03 13.95 10.16
CA PHE A 27 -19.38 14.36 8.90
C PHE A 27 -17.86 14.55 9.03
N PHE A 28 -17.37 14.87 10.23
CA PHE A 28 -15.92 15.00 10.47
C PHE A 28 -15.19 13.65 10.52
N LEU A 29 -15.89 12.53 10.71
CA LEU A 29 -15.28 11.20 10.81
C LEU A 29 -15.20 10.43 9.48
N ILE A 30 -15.81 10.93 8.41
CA ILE A 30 -15.85 10.24 7.10
C ILE A 30 -14.73 10.73 6.16
N SER A 31 -14.03 11.82 6.50
CA SER A 31 -13.05 12.42 5.60
C SER A 31 -11.61 12.06 5.95
N CYS A 32 -11.24 10.78 5.79
CA CYS A 32 -9.85 10.39 5.52
C CYS A 32 -9.75 8.94 5.03
N GLU A 33 -10.36 8.62 3.87
CA GLU A 33 -9.87 7.50 3.07
C GLU A 33 -8.49 7.90 2.55
N LYS A 34 -7.45 7.68 3.36
CA LYS A 34 -6.07 7.81 2.91
C LYS A 34 -5.89 6.75 1.83
N LEU A 35 -5.88 7.18 0.58
CA LEU A 35 -5.46 6.39 -0.57
C LEU A 35 -4.17 5.67 -0.17
N SER A 36 -4.25 4.35 0.03
CA SER A 36 -3.15 3.58 0.62
C SER A 36 -1.89 3.83 -0.23
N PRO A 37 -0.73 4.07 0.38
CA PRO A 37 0.50 4.27 -0.38
C PRO A 37 0.82 2.99 -1.16
N VAL A 38 0.76 3.04 -2.50
CA VAL A 38 1.01 1.88 -3.38
C VAL A 38 2.42 1.95 -3.98
N VAL A 39 3.05 0.77 -4.12
CA VAL A 39 4.25 0.53 -4.93
C VAL A 39 3.81 -0.24 -6.17
N SER A 40 4.22 0.18 -7.36
CA SER A 40 3.77 -0.46 -8.60
C SER A 40 4.38 -1.85 -8.78
N GLU A 41 3.61 -2.79 -9.32
CA GLU A 41 4.09 -4.15 -9.60
C GLU A 41 5.23 -4.15 -10.63
N ASP A 42 5.17 -3.25 -11.62
CA ASP A 42 6.24 -3.08 -12.60
C ASP A 42 7.57 -2.70 -11.95
N PHE A 43 7.54 -1.85 -10.92
CA PHE A 43 8.75 -1.50 -10.17
C PHE A 43 9.29 -2.70 -9.39
N ILE A 44 8.42 -3.47 -8.73
CA ILE A 44 8.81 -4.69 -7.99
C ILE A 44 9.48 -5.69 -8.94
N ASN A 45 8.85 -5.95 -10.09
CA ASN A 45 9.36 -6.91 -11.07
C ASN A 45 10.68 -6.43 -11.70
N ALA A 46 10.78 -5.15 -12.06
CA ALA A 46 12.02 -4.56 -12.54
C ALA A 46 13.14 -4.68 -11.50
N TYR A 47 12.86 -4.38 -10.23
CA TYR A 47 13.83 -4.49 -9.14
C TYR A 47 14.35 -5.92 -8.98
N ILE A 48 13.46 -6.91 -8.97
CA ILE A 48 13.82 -8.32 -8.82
C ILE A 48 14.71 -8.78 -9.98
N GLU A 49 14.33 -8.49 -11.23
CA GLU A 49 15.12 -8.89 -12.41
C GLU A 49 16.50 -8.18 -12.45
N LEU A 50 16.56 -6.90 -12.09
CA LEU A 50 17.82 -6.17 -11.97
C LEU A 50 18.71 -6.80 -10.91
N ARG A 51 18.15 -7.17 -9.75
CA ARG A 51 18.90 -7.80 -8.67
C ARG A 51 19.41 -9.18 -9.07
N ALA A 52 18.58 -10.01 -9.71
CA ALA A 52 18.98 -11.31 -10.24
C ALA A 52 20.12 -11.18 -11.26
N THR A 53 20.00 -10.23 -12.19
CA THR A 53 21.05 -9.96 -13.19
C THR A 53 22.37 -9.52 -12.54
N SER A 54 22.31 -8.66 -11.52
CA SER A 54 23.50 -8.25 -10.76
C SER A 54 24.14 -9.42 -10.00
N LEU A 55 23.36 -10.39 -9.52
CA LEU A 55 23.90 -11.58 -8.86
C LEU A 55 24.54 -12.56 -9.86
N GLU A 56 23.97 -12.69 -11.06
CA GLU A 56 24.46 -13.60 -12.09
C GLU A 56 25.72 -13.08 -12.81
N LEU A 57 25.72 -11.81 -13.22
CA LEU A 57 26.76 -11.24 -14.08
C LEU A 57 27.74 -10.33 -13.31
N GLY A 58 27.39 -9.90 -12.09
CA GLY A 58 28.16 -8.91 -11.35
C GLY A 58 28.19 -7.53 -12.03
N ASP A 59 29.15 -6.70 -11.58
CA ASP A 59 29.29 -5.32 -12.08
C ASP A 59 30.30 -5.18 -13.23
N VAL A 60 31.19 -6.16 -13.39
CA VAL A 60 32.32 -6.14 -14.34
C VAL A 60 32.03 -6.79 -15.68
N ASP A 61 31.00 -7.65 -15.78
CA ASP A 61 30.67 -8.28 -17.06
C ASP A 61 30.14 -7.23 -18.06
N PRO A 62 30.71 -7.15 -19.28
CA PRO A 62 30.29 -6.19 -20.29
C PRO A 62 28.82 -6.33 -20.71
N ASN A 63 28.24 -7.53 -20.61
CA ASN A 63 26.82 -7.78 -20.89
C ASN A 63 25.89 -7.31 -19.76
N ALA A 64 26.39 -7.13 -18.54
CA ALA A 64 25.56 -6.73 -17.40
C ALA A 64 24.86 -5.38 -17.66
N ARG A 65 25.57 -4.41 -18.26
CA ARG A 65 24.98 -3.12 -18.65
C ARG A 65 23.87 -3.27 -19.70
N ILE A 66 24.07 -4.14 -20.69
CA ILE A 66 23.10 -4.39 -21.76
C ILE A 66 21.83 -5.00 -21.16
N GLN A 67 21.97 -6.00 -20.29
CA GLN A 67 20.83 -6.66 -19.65
C GLN A 67 20.06 -5.72 -18.72
N ARG A 68 20.76 -4.96 -17.85
CA ARG A 68 20.12 -3.95 -17.00
C ARG A 68 19.32 -2.93 -17.82
N THR A 69 19.85 -2.50 -18.96
CA THR A 69 19.15 -1.58 -19.87
C THR A 69 17.91 -2.20 -20.50
N LYS A 70 17.97 -3.48 -20.89
CA LYS A 70 16.82 -4.21 -21.45
C LYS A 70 15.71 -4.38 -20.42
N ILE A 71 16.06 -4.72 -19.18
CA ILE A 71 15.10 -4.89 -18.08
C ILE A 71 14.38 -3.57 -17.79
N LEU A 72 15.12 -2.46 -17.65
CA LEU A 72 14.49 -1.15 -17.44
C LEU A 72 13.49 -0.81 -18.55
N LYS A 73 13.87 -1.04 -19.82
CA LYS A 73 12.99 -0.83 -20.97
C LYS A 73 11.75 -1.73 -20.94
N LYS A 74 11.90 -3.01 -20.56
CA LYS A 74 10.79 -3.99 -20.45
C LYS A 74 9.69 -3.48 -19.52
N TYR A 75 10.05 -2.79 -18.45
CA TYR A 75 9.11 -2.25 -17.46
C TYR A 75 8.85 -0.75 -17.62
N ASN A 76 9.14 -0.17 -18.80
CA ASN A 76 8.92 1.24 -19.09
C ASN A 76 9.65 2.22 -18.15
N PHE A 77 10.79 1.83 -17.60
CA PHE A 77 11.66 2.69 -16.81
C PHE A 77 12.85 3.20 -17.61
N THR A 78 13.26 4.44 -17.30
CA THR A 78 14.62 4.91 -17.55
C THR A 78 15.44 4.71 -16.28
N THR A 79 16.77 4.81 -16.37
CA THR A 79 17.62 4.78 -15.16
C THR A 79 17.21 5.89 -14.18
N GLU A 80 16.87 7.07 -14.69
CA GLU A 80 16.46 8.21 -13.87
C GLU A 80 15.12 7.95 -13.17
N SER A 81 14.08 7.52 -13.91
CA SER A 81 12.76 7.30 -13.31
C SER A 81 12.78 6.14 -12.32
N PHE A 82 13.57 5.10 -12.57
CA PHE A 82 13.78 4.01 -11.61
C PHE A 82 14.45 4.51 -10.32
N ASN A 83 15.48 5.35 -10.43
CA ASN A 83 16.16 5.91 -9.27
C ASN A 83 15.26 6.85 -8.48
N GLN A 84 14.46 7.69 -9.16
CA GLN A 84 13.47 8.55 -8.51
C GLN A 84 12.43 7.75 -7.72
N GLU A 85 11.93 6.65 -8.30
CA GLU A 85 10.98 5.77 -7.61
C GLU A 85 11.63 5.05 -6.43
N SER A 86 12.88 4.61 -6.58
CA SER A 86 13.67 4.02 -5.49
C SER A 86 13.82 5.00 -4.32
N GLU A 87 14.14 6.27 -4.59
CA GLU A 87 14.24 7.32 -3.57
C GLU A 87 12.88 7.66 -2.95
N ARG A 88 11.80 7.67 -3.74
CA ARG A 88 10.43 7.85 -3.23
C ARG A 88 10.06 6.77 -2.21
N ILE A 89 10.40 5.51 -2.49
CA ILE A 89 10.14 4.39 -1.59
C ILE A 89 11.06 4.48 -0.37
N ARG A 90 12.36 4.76 -0.56
CA ARG A 90 13.34 4.86 0.54
C ARG A 90 13.05 5.99 1.52
N SER A 91 12.52 7.12 1.04
CA SER A 91 12.22 8.30 1.86
C SER A 91 10.98 8.15 2.75
N LYS A 92 10.18 7.10 2.56
CA LYS A 92 8.91 6.87 3.28
C LYS A 92 8.89 5.49 3.93
N PRO A 93 9.00 5.39 5.27
CA PRO A 93 9.04 4.11 5.97
C PRO A 93 7.89 3.16 5.64
N GLU A 94 6.69 3.70 5.44
CA GLU A 94 5.50 2.94 5.09
C GLU A 94 5.59 2.30 3.69
N LEU A 95 6.16 2.99 2.71
CA LEU A 95 6.39 2.44 1.38
C LEU A 95 7.52 1.42 1.39
N TRP A 96 8.55 1.64 2.19
CA TRP A 96 9.65 0.70 2.32
C TRP A 96 9.18 -0.66 2.83
N LEU A 97 8.35 -0.69 3.88
CA LEU A 97 7.78 -1.93 4.40
C LEU A 97 6.93 -2.65 3.34
N LEU A 98 6.05 -1.91 2.66
CA LEU A 98 5.18 -2.46 1.61
C LEU A 98 5.99 -3.01 0.43
N PHE A 99 7.03 -2.29 0.02
CA PHE A 99 7.96 -2.74 -1.02
C PHE A 99 8.62 -4.06 -0.63
N GLN A 100 9.18 -4.15 0.57
CA GLN A 100 9.84 -5.37 1.06
C GLN A 100 8.89 -6.56 1.08
N GLN A 101 7.68 -6.37 1.61
CA GLN A 101 6.66 -7.42 1.65
C GLN A 101 6.32 -7.89 0.23
N LYS A 102 6.08 -6.97 -0.70
CA LYS A 102 5.76 -7.32 -2.09
C LYS A 102 6.90 -8.05 -2.80
N VAL A 103 8.15 -7.67 -2.57
CA VAL A 103 9.30 -8.39 -3.13
C VAL A 103 9.33 -9.84 -2.61
N VAL A 104 9.13 -10.04 -1.31
CA VAL A 104 9.10 -11.38 -0.70
C VAL A 104 7.95 -12.20 -1.26
N ASP A 105 6.73 -11.65 -1.26
CA ASP A 105 5.54 -12.33 -1.78
C ASP A 105 5.74 -12.77 -3.25
N THR A 106 6.31 -11.89 -4.09
CA THR A 106 6.61 -12.22 -5.49
C THR A 106 7.62 -13.34 -5.60
N LEU A 107 8.70 -13.33 -4.80
CA LEU A 107 9.71 -14.38 -4.82
C LEU A 107 9.17 -15.72 -4.31
N ASP A 108 8.37 -15.72 -3.25
CA ASP A 108 7.75 -16.93 -2.68
C ASP A 108 6.70 -17.54 -3.63
N SER A 109 6.12 -16.73 -4.52
CA SER A 109 5.20 -17.22 -5.55
C SER A 109 5.88 -17.94 -6.71
N LEU A 110 7.21 -17.84 -6.83
CA LEU A 110 7.95 -18.50 -7.90
C LEU A 110 7.94 -20.03 -7.68
N PRO A 111 7.68 -20.83 -8.73
CA PRO A 111 7.73 -22.27 -8.60
C PRO A 111 9.14 -22.70 -8.19
N LEU A 112 9.23 -23.45 -7.08
CA LEU A 112 10.46 -24.13 -6.67
C LEU A 112 10.82 -25.18 -7.73
N ASN A 113 11.62 -24.80 -8.72
CA ASN A 113 12.35 -25.74 -9.54
C ASN A 113 13.46 -26.36 -8.67
N THR A 114 13.07 -27.19 -7.72
CA THR A 114 13.99 -28.11 -7.07
C THR A 114 14.46 -29.07 -8.15
N PRO A 115 15.77 -29.18 -8.44
CA PRO A 115 16.27 -30.32 -9.19
C PRO A 115 15.86 -31.53 -8.36
N SER A 116 14.99 -32.38 -8.92
CA SER A 116 14.65 -33.66 -8.31
C SER A 116 15.96 -34.36 -7.95
N GLU A 117 16.12 -34.66 -6.65
CA GLU A 117 17.14 -35.60 -6.18
C GLU A 117 17.06 -36.82 -7.09
N ASN A 118 18.08 -36.98 -7.93
CA ASN A 118 18.28 -38.18 -8.72
C ASN A 118 18.75 -39.27 -7.75
N LYS A 119 17.80 -39.85 -7.01
CA LYS A 119 17.98 -41.12 -6.31
C LYS A 119 17.59 -42.23 -7.27
N LYS A 120 18.58 -42.75 -8.00
CA LYS A 120 18.65 -44.17 -8.30
C LYS A 120 20.07 -44.61 -8.58
#